data_AF-A0A6V7K7X2-F1
#
_entry.id   AF-A0A6V7K7X2-F1
#
_cell.length_a   1.000
_cell.length_b   1.000
_cell.length_c   1.000
_cell.angle_alpha   90.00
_cell.angle_beta   90.00
_cell.angle_gamma   90.00
#
_symmetry.space_group_name_H-M   'P 1'
#
loop_
_entity.id
_entity.type
_entity.pdbx_description
1 polymer ?
#
loop_
_entity_poly.entity_id
_entity_poly.type
_entity_poly.pdbx_seq_one_letter_code
_entity_poly.pdbx_strand_id
1 'polypeptide(L)'
;SQAGVVYSNVLSDIKGKPLKGEYNGYASCPLVTGPGKCILAEFDYNLQPLETFPVDQKNEMWSMYMMKKEFFPFIYWNLML
;
A
#
# COMPACT_ATOMS: atom_id res chain seq x y z
N SER A 1 2.77 4.80 0.09
CA SER A 1 4.19 4.39 0.03
C SER A 1 5.11 5.49 -0.51
N GLN A 2 4.78 6.14 -1.64
CA GLN A 2 5.63 7.18 -2.25
C GLN A 2 5.87 8.42 -1.38
N ALA A 3 4.85 8.90 -0.66
CA ALA A 3 4.93 10.14 0.13
C ALA A 3 6.11 10.17 1.12
N GLY A 4 6.41 9.04 1.79
CA GLY A 4 7.54 8.95 2.72
C GLY A 4 8.90 9.03 2.02
N VAL A 5 9.04 8.39 0.85
CA VAL A 5 10.27 8.46 0.03
C VAL A 5 10.49 9.91 -0.42
N VAL A 6 9.46 10.56 -0.95
CA VAL A 6 9.51 11.96 -1.38
C VAL A 6 9.88 12.86 -0.20
N TYR A 7 9.21 12.72 0.95
CA TYR A 7 9.52 13.50 2.15
C TYR A 7 11.00 13.37 2.56
N SER A 8 11.52 12.14 2.60
CA SER A 8 12.91 11.88 3.00
C SER A 8 13.94 12.50 2.04
N ASN A 9 13.65 12.46 0.74
CA ASN A 9 14.51 13.03 -0.29
C ASN A 9 14.45 14.55 -0.28
N VAL A 10 13.26 15.15 -0.19
CA VAL A 10 13.10 16.61 -0.08
C VAL A 10 13.83 17.14 1.17
N LEU A 11 13.70 16.47 2.31
CA LEU A 11 14.40 16.85 3.54
C LEU A 11 15.93 16.73 3.41
N SER A 12 16.41 15.76 2.63
CA SER A 12 17.84 15.56 2.37
C SER A 12 18.39 16.64 1.44
N ASP A 13 17.62 16.99 0.40
CA ASP A 13 17.93 18.06 -0.56
C ASP A 13 18.08 19.42 0.14
N ILE A 14 17.11 19.78 1.00
CA ILE A 14 17.15 21.00 1.82
C ILE A 14 18.41 21.06 2.70
N LYS A 15 18.93 19.90 3.13
CA LYS A 15 20.13 19.79 3.97
C LYS A 15 21.44 19.64 3.17
N GLY A 16 21.39 19.70 1.84
CA GLY A 16 22.54 19.49 0.96
C GLY A 16 23.12 18.07 1.04
N LYS A 17 22.31 17.09 1.40
CA LYS A 17 22.71 15.68 1.54
C LYS A 17 22.33 14.88 0.29
N PRO A 18 23.05 13.79 -0.03
CA PRO A 18 22.68 12.91 -1.14
C PRO A 18 21.30 12.27 -0.93
N LEU A 19 20.53 12.17 -2.02
CA LEU A 19 19.21 11.56 -2.04
C LEU A 19 19.36 10.03 -2.06
N LYS A 20 18.95 9.37 -0.99
CA LYS A 20 19.07 7.90 -0.83
C LYS A 20 17.72 7.18 -0.82
N GLY A 21 16.61 7.91 -0.76
CA GLY A 21 15.29 7.31 -0.76
C GLY A 21 14.97 6.74 -2.13
N GLU A 22 14.82 5.43 -2.21
CA GLU A 22 14.39 4.71 -3.41
C GLU A 22 13.02 4.08 -3.17
N TYR A 23 12.12 4.25 -4.14
CA TYR A 23 10.79 3.68 -4.08
C TYR A 23 10.77 2.36 -4.85
N ASN A 24 10.42 1.28 -4.15
CA ASN A 24 10.41 -0.08 -4.70
C ASN A 24 9.22 -0.39 -5.64
N GLY A 25 8.33 0.57 -5.90
CA GLY A 25 7.18 0.35 -6.77
C GLY A 25 5.93 -0.19 -6.08
N TYR A 26 5.91 -0.29 -4.74
CA TYR A 26 4.79 -0.89 -4.01
C TYR A 26 3.42 -0.31 -4.38
N ALA A 27 2.57 -1.15 -4.97
CA ALA A 27 1.18 -0.86 -5.25
C ALA A 27 0.30 -1.92 -4.60
N SER A 28 -0.88 -1.48 -4.16
CA SER A 28 -1.92 -2.36 -3.59
C SER A 28 -3.23 -2.12 -4.33
N CYS A 29 -3.87 -3.20 -4.75
CA CYS A 29 -5.14 -3.22 -5.47
C CYS A 29 -6.12 -4.16 -4.76
N PRO A 30 -7.05 -3.64 -3.96
CA PRO A 30 -8.13 -4.43 -3.38
C PRO A 30 -9.22 -4.71 -4.43
N LEU A 31 -9.15 -5.89 -5.04
CA LEU A 31 -10.07 -6.37 -6.06
C LEU A 31 -11.34 -6.94 -5.42
N VAL A 32 -12.41 -6.16 -5.43
CA VAL A 32 -13.73 -6.63 -4.97
C VAL A 32 -14.34 -7.55 -6.03
N THR A 33 -14.34 -8.85 -5.77
CA THR A 33 -14.88 -9.87 -6.69
C THR A 33 -16.37 -10.14 -6.46
N GLY A 34 -16.92 -9.70 -5.32
CA GLY A 34 -18.34 -9.78 -5.03
C GLY A 34 -18.70 -9.21 -3.64
N PRO A 35 -19.98 -9.17 -3.27
CA PRO A 35 -20.39 -8.78 -1.92
C PRO A 35 -19.74 -9.67 -0.86
N GLY A 36 -18.96 -9.07 0.04
CA GLY A 36 -18.23 -9.82 1.08
C GLY A 36 -16.97 -10.53 0.60
N LYS A 37 -16.51 -10.31 -0.64
CA LYS A 37 -15.36 -10.99 -1.24
C LYS A 37 -14.38 -9.97 -1.83
N CYS A 38 -13.12 -10.05 -1.41
CA CYS A 38 -12.05 -9.21 -1.93
C CYS A 38 -10.75 -10.01 -2.00
N ILE A 39 -10.04 -9.88 -3.12
CA ILE A 39 -8.66 -10.32 -3.29
C ILE A 39 -7.79 -9.08 -3.08
N LEU A 40 -6.76 -9.17 -2.25
CA LEU A 40 -5.86 -8.03 -2.01
C LEU A 40 -4.56 -8.26 -2.77
N ALA A 41 -4.45 -7.68 -3.97
CA ALA A 41 -3.26 -7.82 -4.78
C ALA A 41 -2.24 -6.75 -4.39
N GLU A 42 -1.10 -7.15 -3.82
CA GLU A 42 0.01 -6.25 -3.48
C GLU A 42 1.24 -6.65 -4.30
N PHE A 43 1.90 -5.69 -4.93
CA PHE A 43 3.03 -5.97 -5.83
C PHE A 43 4.03 -4.81 -5.93
N ASP A 44 5.23 -5.12 -6.40
CA ASP A 44 6.34 -4.19 -6.62
C ASP A 44 6.57 -3.90 -8.12
N TYR A 45 7.64 -3.16 -8.46
CA TYR A 45 8.00 -2.92 -9.86
C TYR A 45 8.38 -4.20 -10.65
N ASN A 46 8.76 -5.28 -9.97
CA ASN A 46 9.08 -6.56 -10.60
C ASN A 46 7.82 -7.41 -10.86
N LEU A 47 6.62 -6.85 -10.57
CA LEU A 47 5.34 -7.54 -10.66
C LEU A 47 5.28 -8.79 -9.77
N GLN A 48 6.10 -8.83 -8.70
CA GLN A 48 6.08 -9.92 -7.75
C GLN A 48 5.13 -9.59 -6.59
N PRO A 49 4.41 -10.58 -6.06
CA PRO A 49 3.57 -10.38 -4.88
C PRO A 49 4.39 -9.86 -3.69
N LEU A 50 3.94 -8.75 -3.09
CA LEU A 50 4.50 -8.16 -1.88
C LEU A 50 3.40 -8.03 -0.81
N GLU A 51 2.90 -9.18 -0.38
CA GLU A 51 1.75 -9.29 0.54
C GLU A 51 2.08 -8.73 1.93
N THR A 52 1.24 -7.83 2.44
CA THR A 52 1.45 -7.19 3.76
C THR A 52 1.08 -8.13 4.91
N PHE A 53 0.14 -9.04 4.69
CA PHE A 53 -0.36 -9.95 5.73
C PHE A 53 0.18 -11.37 5.52
N PRO A 54 0.43 -12.15 6.58
CA PRO A 54 0.91 -13.54 6.49
C PRO A 54 -0.23 -14.53 6.15
N VAL A 55 -1.06 -14.18 5.17
CA VAL A 55 -2.21 -14.96 4.66
C VAL A 55 -2.18 -14.90 3.15
N ASP A 56 -2.53 -15.98 2.47
CA ASP A 56 -2.53 -16.02 0.99
C ASP A 56 -3.61 -15.08 0.42
N GLN A 57 -3.18 -13.88 0.04
CA GLN A 57 -4.08 -12.80 -0.40
C GLN A 57 -4.64 -13.02 -1.80
N LYS A 58 -4.20 -14.08 -2.50
CA LYS A 58 -4.73 -14.48 -3.81
C LYS A 58 -6.16 -15.01 -3.72
N ASN A 59 -6.55 -15.53 -2.56
CA ASN A 59 -7.88 -16.06 -2.33
C ASN A 59 -8.87 -14.96 -1.97
N GLU A 60 -10.15 -15.20 -2.25
CA GLU A 60 -11.21 -14.28 -1.84
C GLU A 60 -11.36 -14.29 -0.32
N MET A 61 -11.21 -13.12 0.30
CA MET A 61 -11.29 -12.99 1.75
C MET A 61 -12.32 -11.94 2.16
N TRP A 62 -13.18 -12.32 3.12
CA TRP A 62 -14.14 -11.40 3.73
C TRP A 62 -13.46 -10.35 4.61
N SER A 63 -12.37 -10.71 5.29
CA SER A 63 -11.57 -9.77 6.08
C SER A 63 -10.98 -8.64 5.23
N MET A 64 -10.43 -8.97 4.05
CA MET A 64 -9.91 -7.98 3.10
C MET A 64 -11.03 -7.08 2.55
N TYR A 65 -12.23 -7.65 2.33
CA TYR A 65 -13.41 -6.88 1.92
C TYR A 65 -13.81 -5.86 2.98
N MET A 66 -13.89 -6.27 4.25
CA MET A 66 -14.23 -5.36 5.36
C MET A 66 -13.13 -4.31 5.60
N MET A 67 -11.87 -4.70 5.49
CA MET A 67 -10.74 -3.77 5.59
C MET A 67 -10.84 -2.67 4.53
N LYS A 68 -11.10 -3.04 3.26
CA LYS A 68 -11.29 -2.05 2.19
C LYS A 68 -12.54 -1.19 2.40
N LYS A 69 -13.63 -1.77 2.89
CA LYS A 69 -14.93 -1.09 3.02
C LYS A 69 -14.95 -0.09 4.18
N GLU A 70 -14.46 -0.49 5.35
CA GLU A 70 -14.62 0.27 6.60
C GLU A 70 -13.31 0.88 7.10
N PHE A 71 -12.19 0.15 7.01
CA PHE A 71 -10.92 0.58 7.62
C PHE A 71 -10.12 1.54 6.74
N PHE A 72 -10.06 1.30 5.43
CA PHE A 72 -9.33 2.15 4.49
C PHE A 72 -9.86 3.59 4.44
N PRO A 73 -11.17 3.85 4.41
CA PRO A 73 -11.68 5.22 4.52
C PRO A 73 -11.25 5.91 5.81
N PHE A 74 -11.30 5.20 6.95
CA PHE A 74 -10.88 5.76 8.23
C PHE A 74 -9.39 6.14 8.23
N ILE A 75 -8.51 5.24 7.80
CA ILE A 75 -7.06 5.52 7.69
C ILE A 75 -6.82 6.69 6.75
N TYR A 76 -7.48 6.70 5.59
CA TYR A 76 -7.28 7.73 4.58
C TYR A 76 -7.55 9.13 5.17
N TRP A 77 -8.69 9.31 5.82
CA TRP A 77 -9.09 10.62 6.33
C TRP A 77 -8.41 11.03 7.65
N ASN A 78 -8.01 10.09 8.50
CA ASN A 78 -7.51 10.42 9.85
C ASN A 78 -6.00 10.26 10.02
N LEU A 79 -5.32 9.52 9.14
CA LEU A 79 -3.89 9.19 9.28
C LEU A 79 -3.06 9.48 8.02
N MET A 80 -3.66 9.45 6.83
CA MET A 80 -2.93 9.61 5.57
C MET A 80 -2.95 11.06 5.05
N LEU A 81 -4.07 11.77 5.18
CA LEU A 81 -4.21 13.18 4.86
C LEU A 81 -3.69 14.07 6.00
#